data_AF-A0A940NUN6-F1
#
_entry.id   AF-A0A940NUN6-F1
#
_cell.length_a   1.000
_cell.length_b   1.000
_cell.length_c   1.000
_cell.angle_alpha   90.00
_cell.angle_beta   90.00
_cell.angle_gamma   90.00
#
_symmetry.space_group_name_H-M   'P 1'
#
loop_
_entity.id
_entity.type
_entity.pdbx_description
1 polymer ?
#
loop_
_entity_poly.entity_id
_entity_poly.type
_entity_poly.pdbx_seq_one_letter_code
_entity_poly.pdbx_strand_id
1 'polypeptide(L)'
;MKLVEFEQVAGNPYFWLYYLSVCFPLAFDEEEEMTLADFIYENYDCDGEAAAWVDAFVQFSEEIMQAHDGHAEDPTTVVVKAAAEEYAVQFHPGDTIFFRNGQEIGSTGSHYDVQKLSFSAFVRLYQAIGFASALVLPMVCVKEAESEQAAVLIRSLLSRMQLEEEHLDLVTDMIVAGLQQ
;
A
#
# COMPACT_ATOMS: atom_id res chain seq x y z
N MET A 1 20.65 1.40 -1.76
CA MET A 1 19.30 0.81 -1.69
C MET A 1 19.25 -0.14 -0.49
N LYS A 2 18.47 0.18 0.55
CA LYS A 2 18.19 -0.72 1.67
C LYS A 2 17.10 -1.70 1.25
N LEU A 3 17.52 -2.90 0.86
CA LEU A 3 16.62 -3.97 0.46
C LEU A 3 16.03 -4.66 1.71
N VAL A 4 14.71 -4.79 1.73
CA VAL A 4 13.96 -5.50 2.77
C VAL A 4 13.14 -6.60 2.09
N GLU A 5 13.29 -7.83 2.59
CA GLU A 5 12.46 -8.95 2.12
C GLU A 5 11.03 -8.81 2.64
N PHE A 6 10.04 -9.21 1.85
CA PHE A 6 8.63 -9.08 2.21
C PHE A 6 8.29 -9.70 3.57
N GLU A 7 8.89 -10.84 3.91
CA GLU A 7 8.66 -11.55 5.17
C GLU A 7 9.02 -10.72 6.41
N GLN A 8 9.92 -9.73 6.28
CA GLN A 8 10.30 -8.84 7.37
C GLN A 8 9.22 -7.80 7.70
N VAL A 9 8.34 -7.49 6.74
CA VAL A 9 7.24 -6.54 6.91
C VAL A 9 5.87 -7.23 6.99
N ALA A 10 5.73 -8.42 6.42
CA ALA A 10 4.45 -9.13 6.28
C ALA A 10 3.73 -9.35 7.62
N GLY A 11 4.48 -9.62 8.70
CA GLY A 11 3.94 -9.83 10.04
C GLY A 11 3.93 -8.58 10.92
N ASN A 12 4.26 -7.40 10.40
CA ASN A 12 4.35 -6.18 11.19
C ASN A 12 3.09 -5.33 11.01
N PRO A 13 2.26 -5.13 12.06
CA PRO A 13 1.06 -4.31 11.96
C PRO A 13 1.40 -2.83 11.65
N TYR A 14 2.50 -2.28 12.19
CA TYR A 14 2.89 -0.89 11.93
C TYR A 14 3.18 -0.63 10.45
N PHE A 15 3.76 -1.61 9.76
CA PHE A 15 3.95 -1.53 8.32
C PHE A 15 2.61 -1.42 7.59
N TRP A 16 1.65 -2.27 7.92
CA TRP A 16 0.37 -2.29 7.21
C TRP A 16 -0.51 -1.09 7.52
N LEU A 17 -0.52 -0.60 8.77
CA LEU A 17 -1.23 0.64 9.12
C LEU A 17 -0.66 1.84 8.33
N TYR A 18 0.67 1.98 8.30
CA TYR A 18 1.33 2.99 7.47
C TYR A 18 1.02 2.81 5.99
N TYR A 19 1.18 1.59 5.46
CA TYR A 19 0.95 1.30 4.06
C TYR A 19 -0.48 1.64 3.62
N LEU A 20 -1.48 1.27 4.42
CA LEU A 20 -2.88 1.57 4.15
C LEU A 20 -3.16 3.09 4.20
N SER A 21 -2.51 3.82 5.11
CA SER A 21 -2.73 5.27 5.25
C SER A 21 -2.08 6.11 4.15
N VAL A 22 -1.02 5.64 3.50
CA VAL A 22 -0.31 6.43 2.47
C VAL A 22 -0.41 5.91 1.04
N CYS A 23 -0.81 4.65 0.83
CA CYS A 23 -0.79 4.05 -0.51
C CYS A 23 -2.15 4.05 -1.23
N PHE A 24 -3.24 4.48 -0.58
CA PHE A 24 -4.58 4.46 -1.17
C PHE A 24 -5.20 5.86 -1.20
N PRO A 25 -4.64 6.81 -1.98
CA PRO A 25 -5.07 8.21 -1.97
C PRO A 25 -6.52 8.43 -2.46
N LEU A 26 -7.13 7.41 -3.07
CA LEU A 26 -8.51 7.43 -3.58
C LEU A 26 -9.47 6.60 -2.72
N ALA A 27 -9.00 5.90 -1.68
CA ALA A 27 -9.87 5.13 -0.81
C ALA A 27 -10.62 6.07 0.15
N PHE A 28 -11.93 6.14 -0.04
CA PHE A 28 -12.82 7.09 0.62
C PHE A 28 -14.15 6.42 0.93
N ASP A 29 -14.67 6.67 2.12
CA ASP A 29 -16.04 6.34 2.49
C ASP A 29 -16.93 7.56 2.26
N GLU A 30 -17.88 7.45 1.32
CA GLU A 30 -18.83 8.51 1.03
C GLU A 30 -19.84 8.74 2.15
N GLU A 31 -20.16 7.72 2.96
CA GLU A 31 -21.18 7.84 4.01
C GLU A 31 -20.67 8.65 5.20
N GLU A 32 -19.44 8.38 5.64
CA GLU A 32 -18.78 9.06 6.76
C GLU A 32 -17.90 10.24 6.32
N GLU A 33 -17.84 10.55 5.01
CA GLU A 33 -16.99 11.56 4.38
C GLU A 33 -15.51 11.46 4.82
N MET A 34 -14.97 10.24 4.85
CA MET A 34 -13.70 9.92 5.51
C MET A 34 -12.73 9.22 4.57
N THR A 35 -11.45 9.60 4.59
CA THR A 35 -10.41 8.87 3.84
C THR A 35 -9.96 7.62 4.60
N LEU A 36 -9.39 6.63 3.90
CA LEU A 36 -8.80 5.47 4.58
C LEU A 36 -7.69 5.89 5.55
N ALA A 37 -6.93 6.94 5.23
CA ALA A 37 -5.92 7.47 6.11
C ALA A 37 -6.52 7.96 7.43
N ASP A 38 -7.57 8.79 7.36
CA ASP A 38 -8.28 9.30 8.54
C ASP A 38 -8.82 8.16 9.39
N PHE A 39 -9.47 7.17 8.74
CA PHE A 39 -9.98 5.98 9.43
C PHE A 39 -8.90 5.23 10.20
N ILE A 40 -7.73 5.01 9.59
CA ILE A 40 -6.61 4.33 10.25
C ILE A 40 -6.09 5.14 11.44
N TYR A 41 -5.93 6.45 11.30
CA TYR A 41 -5.45 7.31 12.39
C TYR A 41 -6.45 7.44 13.56
N GLU A 42 -7.75 7.38 13.28
CA GLU A 42 -8.77 7.48 14.34
C GLU A 42 -8.97 6.16 15.11
N ASN A 43 -8.74 5.01 14.47
CA ASN A 43 -9.07 3.70 15.04
C ASN A 43 -7.86 2.87 15.48
N TYR A 44 -6.63 3.27 15.13
CA TYR A 44 -5.42 2.53 15.48
C TYR A 44 -4.34 3.43 16.11
N ASP A 45 -3.52 2.85 17.00
CA ASP A 45 -2.37 3.54 17.57
C ASP A 45 -1.26 3.68 16.51
N CYS A 46 -1.19 4.87 15.90
CA CYS A 46 -0.18 5.25 14.93
C CYS A 46 0.95 6.10 15.54
N ASP A 47 0.91 6.35 16.86
CA ASP A 47 1.86 7.18 17.58
C ASP A 47 2.95 6.32 18.27
N GLY A 48 3.85 6.99 19.00
CA GLY A 48 4.81 6.33 19.87
C GLY A 48 5.72 5.33 19.15
N GLU A 49 5.56 4.04 19.46
CA GLU A 49 6.36 2.97 18.86
C GLU A 49 6.05 2.77 17.37
N ALA A 50 4.78 2.95 16.97
CA ALA A 50 4.38 2.83 15.57
C ALA A 50 5.03 3.95 14.73
N ALA A 51 4.90 5.20 15.17
CA ALA A 51 5.53 6.35 14.53
C ALA A 51 7.06 6.20 14.45
N ALA A 52 7.72 5.82 15.55
CA ALA A 52 9.17 5.62 15.57
C ALA A 52 9.63 4.49 14.63
N TRP A 53 8.83 3.42 14.52
CA TRP A 53 9.11 2.33 13.57
C TRP A 53 8.98 2.81 12.12
N VAL A 54 7.91 3.55 11.80
CA VAL A 54 7.66 4.10 10.46
C VAL A 54 8.76 5.08 10.08
N ASP A 55 9.12 6.03 10.95
CA ASP A 55 10.20 6.98 10.71
C ASP A 55 11.52 6.27 10.38
N ALA A 56 11.86 5.21 11.13
CA ALA A 56 13.05 4.41 10.85
C ALA A 56 12.93 3.59 9.55
N PHE A 57 11.72 3.16 9.20
CA PHE A 57 11.44 2.40 7.98
C PHE A 57 11.57 3.29 6.74
N VAL A 58 10.93 4.45 6.71
CA VAL A 58 10.99 5.41 5.59
C VAL A 58 12.25 6.27 5.63
N GLN A 59 13.03 6.22 6.71
CA GLN A 59 14.22 7.04 6.93
C GLN A 59 13.86 8.54 7.00
N PHE A 60 12.82 8.86 7.76
CA PHE A 60 12.36 10.22 7.95
C PHE A 60 13.46 11.08 8.59
N SER A 61 13.66 12.28 8.03
CA SER A 61 14.39 13.38 8.66
C SER A 61 13.93 14.71 8.07
N GLU A 62 13.97 15.79 8.87
CA GLU A 62 13.63 17.13 8.37
C GLU A 62 14.52 17.55 7.20
N GLU A 63 15.79 17.11 7.18
CA GLU A 63 16.72 17.39 6.10
C GLU A 63 16.26 16.76 4.77
N ILE A 64 15.84 15.48 4.78
CA ILE A 64 15.32 14.80 3.58
C ILE A 64 14.03 15.45 3.10
N MET A 65 13.14 15.80 4.03
CA MET A 65 11.88 16.48 3.70
C MET A 65 12.13 17.83 3.01
N GLN A 66 13.07 18.63 3.51
CA GLN A 66 13.32 19.97 2.97
C GLN A 66 14.21 19.99 1.71
N ALA A 67 15.22 19.12 1.64
CA ALA A 67 16.22 19.16 0.58
C ALA A 67 15.79 18.42 -0.69
N HIS A 68 14.96 17.39 -0.55
CA HIS A 68 14.63 16.45 -1.63
C HIS A 68 13.13 16.19 -1.76
N ASP A 69 12.28 17.08 -1.25
CA ASP A 69 10.82 16.91 -1.23
C ASP A 69 10.40 15.56 -0.62
N GLY A 70 11.14 15.12 0.39
CA GLY A 70 10.90 13.84 1.04
C GLY A 70 11.42 12.62 0.29
N HIS A 71 12.22 12.75 -0.78
CA HIS A 71 12.85 11.61 -1.46
C HIS A 71 14.23 11.28 -0.88
N ALA A 72 14.33 10.19 -0.13
CA ALA A 72 15.62 9.64 0.30
C ALA A 72 16.49 9.17 -0.89
N GLU A 73 17.81 9.39 -0.83
CA GLU A 73 18.77 8.88 -1.83
C GLU A 73 18.84 7.34 -1.86
N ASP A 74 18.60 6.73 -0.70
CA ASP A 74 18.66 5.29 -0.49
C ASP A 74 17.37 4.80 0.21
N PRO A 75 16.23 4.76 -0.49
CA PRO A 75 14.96 4.41 0.12
C PRO A 75 14.92 2.94 0.55
N THR A 76 14.11 2.67 1.58
CA THR A 76 13.78 1.29 1.93
C THR A 76 12.95 0.71 0.81
N THR A 77 13.41 -0.40 0.22
CA THR A 77 12.78 -1.04 -0.92
C THR A 77 12.35 -2.45 -0.55
N VAL A 78 11.07 -2.76 -0.75
CA VAL A 78 10.54 -4.12 -0.62
C VAL A 78 10.38 -4.72 -2.01
N VAL A 79 10.98 -5.88 -2.24
CA VAL A 79 10.97 -6.56 -3.55
C VAL A 79 10.20 -7.86 -3.46
N VAL A 80 9.39 -8.13 -4.47
CA VAL A 80 8.67 -9.39 -4.63
C VAL A 80 8.85 -9.93 -6.04
N LYS A 81 9.18 -11.21 -6.14
CA LYS A 81 9.42 -11.89 -7.41
C LYS A 81 8.28 -12.85 -7.73
N ALA A 82 7.63 -12.63 -8.88
CA ALA A 82 6.58 -13.47 -9.42
C ALA A 82 7.05 -14.13 -10.72
N ALA A 83 7.71 -15.28 -10.59
CA ALA A 83 8.30 -16.02 -11.71
C ALA A 83 9.25 -15.16 -12.58
N ALA A 84 8.78 -14.66 -13.73
CA ALA A 84 9.57 -13.84 -14.66
C ALA A 84 9.42 -12.33 -14.42
N GLU A 85 8.57 -11.92 -13.47
CA GLU A 85 8.34 -10.52 -13.13
C GLU A 85 8.90 -10.20 -11.76
N GLU A 86 9.47 -9.01 -11.62
CA GLU A 86 9.89 -8.43 -10.36
C GLU A 86 9.07 -7.17 -10.10
N TYR A 87 8.53 -7.06 -8.89
CA TYR A 87 7.90 -5.85 -8.39
C TYR A 87 8.74 -5.31 -7.25
N ALA A 88 8.92 -3.99 -7.22
CA ALA A 88 9.60 -3.32 -6.12
C ALA A 88 8.79 -2.11 -5.67
N VAL A 89 8.78 -1.85 -4.38
CA VAL A 89 8.12 -0.69 -3.78
C VAL A 89 9.16 0.05 -2.96
N GLN A 90 9.42 1.31 -3.34
CA GLN A 90 10.31 2.21 -2.62
C GLN A 90 9.51 3.09 -1.70
N PHE A 91 9.85 3.05 -0.42
CA PHE A 91 9.23 3.87 0.61
C PHE A 91 10.13 5.04 0.93
N HIS A 92 9.66 6.23 0.59
CA HIS A 92 10.28 7.50 0.93
C HIS A 92 9.43 8.23 1.98
N PRO A 93 10.01 9.18 2.72
CA PRO A 93 9.26 10.04 3.63
C PRO A 93 8.11 10.80 2.95
N GLY A 94 8.28 11.24 1.71
CA GLY A 94 7.29 12.03 0.96
C GLY A 94 6.46 11.24 -0.06
N ASP A 95 6.85 10.02 -0.42
CA ASP A 95 6.21 9.27 -1.52
C ASP A 95 6.43 7.75 -1.38
N THR A 96 5.56 6.96 -1.99
CA THR A 96 5.77 5.53 -2.24
C THR A 96 5.77 5.28 -3.74
N ILE A 97 6.87 4.74 -4.27
CA ILE A 97 7.08 4.54 -5.70
C ILE A 97 7.07 3.06 -6.05
N PHE A 98 6.30 2.69 -7.08
CA PHE A 98 6.08 1.31 -7.48
C PHE A 98 6.81 1.02 -8.79
N PHE A 99 7.46 -0.13 -8.87
CA PHE A 99 8.23 -0.57 -10.03
C PHE A 99 7.80 -1.96 -10.48
N ARG A 100 7.90 -2.20 -11.79
CA ARG A 100 7.80 -3.51 -12.43
C ARG A 100 8.99 -3.71 -13.34
N ASN A 101 9.78 -4.76 -13.10
CA ASN A 101 11.00 -5.09 -13.85
C ASN A 101 11.98 -3.90 -13.95
N GLY A 102 12.11 -3.14 -12.85
CA GLY A 102 12.98 -1.96 -12.78
C GLY A 102 12.43 -0.71 -13.48
N GLN A 103 11.23 -0.75 -14.05
CA GLN A 103 10.55 0.42 -14.60
C GLN A 103 9.52 0.93 -13.62
N GLU A 104 9.52 2.23 -13.36
CA GLU A 104 8.48 2.89 -12.55
C GLU A 104 7.12 2.71 -13.22
N ILE A 105 6.11 2.35 -12.43
CA ILE A 105 4.73 2.17 -12.88
C ILE A 105 3.76 3.11 -12.17
N GLY A 106 4.19 3.87 -11.16
CA GLY A 106 3.31 4.78 -10.45
C GLY A 106 3.83 5.17 -9.06
N SER A 107 3.14 6.10 -8.44
CA SER A 107 3.42 6.58 -7.08
C SER A 107 2.17 7.06 -6.35
N THR A 108 2.23 7.23 -5.03
CA THR A 108 1.07 7.61 -4.19
C THR A 108 1.24 8.93 -3.42
N GLY A 109 2.30 9.70 -3.70
CA GLY A 109 2.57 10.99 -3.09
C GLY A 109 1.63 12.11 -3.57
N SER A 110 2.07 13.36 -3.40
CA SER A 110 1.27 14.58 -3.68
C SER A 110 0.73 14.68 -5.12
N HIS A 111 1.41 14.06 -6.07
CA HIS A 111 1.00 13.95 -7.48
C HIS A 111 0.85 12.48 -7.88
N TYR A 112 0.06 11.73 -7.10
CA TYR A 112 -0.14 10.30 -7.29
C TYR A 112 -0.43 9.91 -8.74
N ASP A 113 0.16 8.79 -9.16
CA ASP A 113 -0.09 8.15 -10.44
C ASP A 113 -0.34 6.66 -10.19
N VAL A 114 -1.61 6.28 -10.07
CA VAL A 114 -2.04 4.96 -9.58
C VAL A 114 -2.85 4.19 -10.63
N GLN A 115 -3.37 3.00 -10.26
CA GLN A 115 -4.33 2.23 -11.06
C GLN A 115 -3.84 1.87 -12.49
N LYS A 116 -2.58 1.45 -12.64
CA LYS A 116 -1.96 1.07 -13.94
C LYS A 116 -2.02 -0.42 -14.29
N LEU A 117 -2.49 -1.28 -13.39
CA LEU A 117 -2.55 -2.74 -13.55
C LEU A 117 -4.01 -3.19 -13.58
N SER A 118 -4.37 -4.08 -14.52
CA SER A 118 -5.72 -4.64 -14.52
C SER A 118 -5.94 -5.58 -13.33
N PHE A 119 -7.17 -5.64 -12.81
CA PHE A 119 -7.54 -6.62 -11.78
C PHE A 119 -7.21 -8.06 -12.18
N SER A 120 -7.43 -8.44 -13.45
CA SER A 120 -7.03 -9.77 -13.94
C SER A 120 -5.52 -10.03 -13.89
N ALA A 121 -4.67 -9.02 -14.01
CA ALA A 121 -3.22 -9.14 -13.82
C ALA A 121 -2.89 -9.33 -12.34
N PHE A 122 -3.57 -8.58 -11.47
CA PHE A 122 -3.45 -8.73 -10.03
C PHE A 122 -3.87 -10.12 -9.54
N VAL A 123 -4.96 -10.70 -10.06
CA VAL A 123 -5.39 -12.07 -9.72
C VAL A 123 -4.29 -13.09 -10.08
N ARG A 124 -3.67 -12.98 -11.25
CA ARG A 124 -2.54 -13.85 -11.64
C ARG A 124 -1.34 -13.68 -10.71
N LEU A 125 -1.07 -12.44 -10.31
CA LEU A 125 -0.01 -12.14 -9.37
C LEU A 125 -0.29 -12.77 -8.00
N TYR A 126 -1.49 -12.59 -7.45
CA TYR A 126 -1.93 -13.22 -6.21
C TYR A 126 -1.80 -14.75 -6.25
N GLN A 127 -2.17 -15.38 -7.37
CA GLN A 127 -1.98 -16.83 -7.54
C GLN A 127 -0.51 -17.27 -7.51
N ALA A 128 0.41 -16.40 -7.96
CA ALA A 128 1.84 -16.71 -8.02
C ALA A 128 2.57 -16.46 -6.68
N ILE A 129 2.24 -15.37 -5.98
CA ILE A 129 3.00 -14.89 -4.81
C ILE A 129 2.16 -14.69 -3.55
N GLY A 130 0.86 -14.97 -3.60
CA GLY A 130 -0.05 -14.87 -2.47
C GLY A 130 -0.09 -13.46 -1.89
N PHE A 131 -0.03 -13.36 -0.56
CA PHE A 131 -0.15 -12.11 0.18
C PHE A 131 0.90 -11.05 -0.16
N ALA A 132 2.06 -11.45 -0.69
CA ALA A 132 3.04 -10.48 -1.15
C ALA A 132 2.52 -9.61 -2.31
N SER A 133 1.46 -10.03 -3.00
CA SER A 133 0.79 -9.18 -4.00
C SER A 133 0.14 -7.95 -3.39
N ALA A 134 -0.16 -7.92 -2.09
CA ALA A 134 -0.76 -6.76 -1.43
C ALA A 134 0.05 -5.46 -1.63
N LEU A 135 1.38 -5.58 -1.77
CA LEU A 135 2.29 -4.47 -2.03
C LEU A 135 2.05 -3.74 -3.36
N VAL A 136 1.30 -4.33 -4.29
CA VAL A 136 1.00 -3.67 -5.57
C VAL A 136 -0.48 -3.36 -5.75
N LEU A 137 -1.29 -3.61 -4.72
CA LEU A 137 -2.74 -3.38 -4.75
C LEU A 137 -3.12 -1.92 -5.12
N PRO A 138 -2.44 -0.87 -4.64
CA PRO A 138 -2.65 0.52 -5.08
C PRO A 138 -2.57 0.75 -6.58
N MET A 139 -1.79 -0.08 -7.28
CA MET A 139 -1.62 0.04 -8.73
C MET A 139 -2.74 -0.64 -9.51
N VAL A 140 -3.70 -1.28 -8.84
CA VAL A 140 -4.75 -2.07 -9.50
C VAL A 140 -5.93 -1.18 -9.89
N CYS A 141 -6.45 -1.38 -11.09
CA CYS A 141 -7.70 -0.83 -11.57
C CYS A 141 -8.74 -1.96 -11.60
N VAL A 142 -9.86 -1.73 -10.91
CA VAL A 142 -11.01 -2.63 -10.80
C VAL A 142 -12.15 -2.05 -11.63
N LYS A 143 -12.73 -2.84 -12.54
CA LYS A 143 -13.95 -2.40 -13.24
C LYS A 143 -15.17 -2.66 -12.38
N GLU A 144 -16.26 -1.93 -12.61
CA GLU A 144 -17.54 -2.13 -11.91
C GLU A 144 -18.00 -3.61 -11.91
N ALA A 145 -17.85 -4.30 -13.04
CA ALA A 145 -18.22 -5.72 -13.16
C ALA A 145 -17.30 -6.69 -12.39
N GLU A 146 -16.15 -6.23 -11.90
CA GLU A 146 -15.15 -7.00 -11.16
C GLU A 146 -15.23 -6.73 -9.63
N SER A 147 -16.05 -5.77 -9.19
CA SER A 147 -16.09 -5.25 -7.81
C SER A 147 -16.35 -6.33 -6.76
N GLU A 148 -17.34 -7.20 -6.96
CA GLU A 148 -17.63 -8.28 -5.99
C GLU A 148 -16.44 -9.24 -5.84
N GLN A 149 -15.78 -9.59 -6.96
CA GLN A 149 -14.62 -10.46 -6.93
C GLN A 149 -13.41 -9.76 -6.30
N ALA A 150 -13.23 -8.46 -6.57
CA ALA A 150 -12.19 -7.65 -5.97
C ALA A 150 -12.37 -7.55 -4.45
N ALA A 151 -13.58 -7.29 -3.96
CA ALA A 151 -13.89 -7.22 -2.54
C ALA A 151 -13.50 -8.50 -1.81
N VAL A 152 -13.89 -9.67 -2.32
CA VAL A 152 -13.54 -10.97 -1.72
C VAL A 152 -12.02 -11.16 -1.62
N LEU A 153 -11.29 -10.82 -2.69
CA LEU A 153 -9.84 -10.98 -2.72
C LEU A 153 -9.13 -9.98 -1.80
N ILE A 154 -9.54 -8.71 -1.83
CA ILE A 154 -8.97 -7.63 -1.03
C ILE A 154 -9.21 -7.91 0.45
N ARG A 155 -10.43 -8.28 0.84
CA ARG A 155 -10.74 -8.69 2.22
C ARG A 155 -9.85 -9.84 2.68
N SER A 156 -9.58 -10.82 1.81
CA SER A 156 -8.67 -11.93 2.12
C SER A 156 -7.21 -11.49 2.31
N LEU A 157 -6.78 -10.39 1.69
CA LEU A 157 -5.46 -9.80 1.93
C LEU A 157 -5.46 -9.01 3.23
N LEU A 158 -6.48 -8.18 3.47
CA LEU A 158 -6.63 -7.35 4.67
C LEU A 158 -6.70 -8.19 5.96
N SER A 159 -7.35 -9.35 5.93
CA SER A 159 -7.39 -10.26 7.09
C SER A 159 -6.02 -10.79 7.54
N ARG A 160 -4.98 -10.60 6.70
CA ARG A 160 -3.58 -10.95 7.02
C ARG A 160 -2.77 -9.75 7.49
N MET A 161 -3.33 -8.54 7.45
CA MET A 161 -2.68 -7.28 7.83
C MET A 161 -2.86 -6.93 9.32
N GLN A 162 -3.49 -7.81 10.11
CA GLN A 162 -3.72 -7.63 11.55
C GLN A 162 -4.62 -6.42 11.90
N LEU A 163 -5.53 -6.06 11.00
CA LEU A 163 -6.65 -5.16 11.31
C LEU A 163 -7.67 -5.87 12.20
N GLU A 164 -8.47 -5.10 12.94
CA GLU A 164 -9.58 -5.63 13.72
C GLU A 164 -10.67 -6.17 12.78
N GLU A 165 -11.26 -7.33 13.11
CA GLU A 165 -12.21 -8.02 12.23
C GLU A 165 -13.44 -7.16 11.90
N GLU A 166 -13.88 -6.32 12.84
CA GLU A 166 -15.02 -5.42 12.64
C GLU A 166 -14.74 -4.28 11.64
N HIS A 167 -13.47 -3.97 11.38
CA HIS A 167 -13.04 -2.94 10.42
C HIS A 167 -12.83 -3.51 9.01
N LEU A 168 -12.75 -4.83 8.83
CA LEU A 168 -12.35 -5.42 7.55
C LEU A 168 -13.32 -5.11 6.41
N ASP A 169 -14.61 -5.13 6.68
CA ASP A 169 -15.62 -4.91 5.63
C ASP A 169 -15.58 -3.45 5.15
N LEU A 170 -15.59 -2.49 6.08
CA LEU A 170 -15.47 -1.07 5.76
C LEU A 170 -14.16 -0.75 5.00
N VAL A 171 -13.01 -1.22 5.50
CA VAL A 171 -11.72 -0.99 4.83
C VAL A 171 -11.69 -1.66 3.45
N THR A 172 -12.34 -2.82 3.28
CA THR A 172 -12.48 -3.45 1.96
C THR A 172 -13.25 -2.56 1.01
N ASP A 173 -14.41 -2.05 1.44
CA ASP A 173 -15.29 -1.23 0.62
C ASP A 173 -14.61 0.08 0.21
N MET A 174 -13.95 0.77 1.15
CA MET A 174 -13.16 1.98 0.87
C MET A 174 -12.08 1.72 -0.19
N ILE A 175 -11.33 0.61 -0.05
CA ILE A 175 -10.27 0.27 -1.02
C ILE A 175 -10.88 -0.10 -2.38
N VAL A 176 -11.95 -0.89 -2.42
CA VAL A 176 -12.60 -1.25 -3.68
C VAL A 176 -13.10 0.00 -4.41
N ALA A 177 -13.79 0.90 -3.71
CA ALA A 177 -14.24 2.18 -4.26
C ALA A 177 -13.06 2.99 -4.80
N GLY A 178 -11.96 3.08 -4.05
CA GLY A 178 -10.76 3.80 -4.46
C GLY A 178 -9.97 3.16 -5.61
N LEU A 179 -10.25 1.91 -5.99
CA LEU A 179 -9.61 1.23 -7.13
C LEU A 179 -10.51 1.18 -8.38
N GLN A 180 -11.75 1.66 -8.29
CA GLN A 180 -12.71 1.62 -9.39
C GLN A 180 -12.42 2.67 -10.49
N GLN A 181 -12.62 2.29 -11.76
CA GLN A 181 -12.67 3.17 -12.94
C GLN A 181 -13.84 2.81 -13.87
#